data_AF-A0A962GP34-F1
#
_entry.id   AF-A0A962GP34-F1
#
_cell.length_a   1.000
_cell.length_b   1.000
_cell.length_c   1.000
_cell.angle_alpha   90.00
_cell.angle_beta   90.00
_cell.angle_gamma   90.00
#
_symmetry.space_group_name_H-M   'P 1'
#
loop_
_entity.id
_entity.type
_entity.pdbx_description
1 polymer ?
#
loop_
_entity_poly.entity_id
_entity_poly.type
_entity_poly.pdbx_seq_one_letter_code
_entity_poly.pdbx_strand_id
1 'polypeptide(L)'
;AARAAGLELLVGCMLESPIGVTAAAHLAWACGIERVDLDAPALAAAQPVRGTVCFDGPRIRVGDAPGLGIEAIEGLQWLSAGERE
;
A
#
# COMPACT_ATOMS: atom_id res chain seq x y z
N ALA A 1 2.20 -12.69 18.45
CA ALA A 1 2.91 -12.36 19.70
C ALA A 1 2.41 -11.07 20.32
N ALA A 2 2.58 -9.90 19.69
CA ALA A 2 2.19 -8.60 20.26
C ALA A 2 0.71 -8.52 20.70
N ARG A 3 -0.25 -8.87 19.83
CA ARG A 3 -1.68 -8.94 20.19
C ARG A 3 -1.96 -9.87 21.38
N ALA A 4 -1.30 -11.03 21.42
CA ALA A 4 -1.45 -12.00 22.52
C ALA A 4 -0.85 -11.51 23.84
N ALA A 5 0.12 -10.58 23.78
CA ALA A 5 0.69 -9.90 24.94
C ALA A 5 -0.13 -8.68 25.39
N GLY A 6 -1.32 -8.45 24.82
CA GLY A 6 -2.17 -7.29 25.14
C GLY A 6 -1.63 -5.96 24.63
N LEU A 7 -0.67 -5.98 23.69
CA LEU A 7 -0.11 -4.76 23.12
C LEU A 7 -0.99 -4.22 21.99
N GLU A 8 -1.10 -2.91 21.98
CA GLU A 8 -1.69 -2.14 20.90
C GLU A 8 -0.85 -2.25 19.61
N LEU A 9 -1.52 -2.34 18.47
CA LEU A 9 -0.87 -2.44 17.16
C LEU A 9 -1.05 -1.16 16.36
N LEU A 10 -0.06 -0.89 15.51
CA LEU A 10 -0.05 0.13 14.47
C LEU A 10 0.60 -0.46 13.21
N VAL A 11 0.07 -0.12 12.03
CA VAL A 11 0.72 -0.39 10.74
C VAL A 11 1.26 0.92 10.18
N GLY A 12 2.55 0.96 9.86
CA GLY A 12 3.21 2.11 9.23
C GLY A 12 3.70 1.78 7.82
N CYS A 13 4.17 2.80 7.09
CA CYS A 13 4.90 2.64 5.84
C CYS A 13 6.24 3.41 5.85
N MET A 14 7.15 3.02 4.96
CA MET A 14 8.28 3.88 4.61
C MET A 14 7.83 4.94 3.59
N LEU A 15 8.74 5.81 3.13
CA LEU A 15 8.51 6.59 1.91
C LEU A 15 8.55 5.65 0.69
N GLU A 16 7.42 4.99 0.45
CA GLU A 16 7.27 3.91 -0.52
C GLU A 16 6.14 4.17 -1.52
N SER A 17 6.07 3.32 -2.55
CA SER A 17 4.98 3.40 -3.54
C SER A 17 3.64 2.97 -2.95
N PRO A 18 2.50 3.39 -3.53
CA PRO A 18 1.19 2.96 -3.03
C PRO A 18 0.91 1.47 -3.23
N ILE A 19 1.75 0.72 -3.94
CA ILE A 19 1.65 -0.74 -3.97
C ILE A 19 1.89 -1.30 -2.56
N GLY A 20 2.95 -0.85 -1.89
CA GLY A 20 3.27 -1.24 -0.51
C GLY A 20 2.19 -0.78 0.47
N VAL A 21 1.78 0.48 0.35
CA VAL A 21 0.73 1.07 1.18
C VAL A 21 -0.62 0.38 0.99
N THR A 22 -0.96 -0.04 -0.23
CA THR A 22 -2.17 -0.84 -0.49
C THR A 22 -2.10 -2.18 0.25
N ALA A 23 -0.97 -2.89 0.16
CA ALA A 23 -0.78 -4.14 0.90
C ALA A 23 -0.87 -3.92 2.43
N ALA A 24 -0.29 -2.84 2.94
CA ALA A 24 -0.35 -2.48 4.35
C ALA A 24 -1.78 -2.15 4.81
N ALA A 25 -2.56 -1.44 3.99
CA ALA A 25 -3.97 -1.15 4.27
C ALA A 25 -4.83 -2.42 4.29
N HIS A 26 -4.62 -3.35 3.35
CA HIS A 26 -5.27 -4.67 3.38
C HIS A 26 -4.93 -5.44 4.65
N LEU A 27 -3.66 -5.44 5.07
CA LEU A 27 -3.21 -6.09 6.30
C LEU A 27 -3.88 -5.46 7.54
N ALA A 28 -3.87 -4.13 7.64
CA ALA A 28 -4.48 -3.41 8.76
C ALA A 28 -5.97 -3.74 8.88
N TRP A 29 -6.69 -3.73 7.75
CA TRP A 29 -8.11 -4.08 7.69
C TRP A 29 -8.37 -5.54 8.11
N ALA A 30 -7.67 -6.49 7.49
CA ALA A 30 -7.87 -7.93 7.76
C ALA A 30 -7.50 -8.31 9.20
N CYS A 31 -6.52 -7.65 9.80
CA CYS A 31 -6.09 -7.91 11.16
C CYS A 31 -6.83 -7.07 12.22
N GLY A 32 -7.77 -6.20 11.84
CA GLY A 32 -8.46 -5.30 12.77
C GLY A 32 -7.47 -4.41 13.54
N ILE A 33 -6.57 -3.74 12.82
CA ILE A 33 -5.63 -2.77 13.38
C ILE A 33 -6.21 -1.37 13.09
N GLU A 34 -6.55 -0.64 14.13
CA GLU A 34 -7.27 0.63 14.03
C GLU A 34 -6.34 1.85 13.84
N ARG A 35 -5.05 1.69 14.15
CA ARG A 35 -4.05 2.76 14.01
C ARG A 35 -3.17 2.49 12.79
N VAL A 36 -3.14 3.46 11.88
CA VAL A 36 -2.36 3.38 10.65
C VAL A 36 -1.62 4.69 10.40
N ASP A 37 -0.40 4.57 9.89
CA ASP A 37 0.43 5.66 9.36
C ASP A 37 0.82 5.30 7.92
N LEU A 38 -0.03 5.71 6.97
CA LEU A 38 -0.02 5.25 5.58
C LEU A 38 -0.06 6.43 4.60
N ASP A 39 0.62 7.52 4.93
CA ASP A 39 0.55 8.80 4.22
C ASP A 39 1.61 8.98 3.12
N ALA A 40 2.55 8.03 2.95
CA ALA A 40 3.61 8.11 1.95
C ALA A 40 3.12 8.45 0.52
N PRO A 41 1.99 7.91 0.01
CA PRO A 41 1.47 8.28 -1.31
C PRO A 41 1.02 9.74 -1.41
N ALA A 42 0.57 10.34 -0.31
CA ALA A 42 0.16 11.74 -0.26
C ALA A 42 1.37 12.70 -0.25
N LEU A 43 2.54 12.22 0.18
CA LEU A 43 3.80 12.96 0.16
C LEU A 43 4.53 12.89 -1.19
N ALA A 44 4.12 11.99 -2.07
CA ALA A 44 4.76 11.78 -3.37
C ALA A 44 4.40 12.91 -4.37
N ALA A 45 5.41 13.43 -5.06
CA ALA A 45 5.21 14.44 -6.11
C ALA A 45 4.55 13.88 -7.37
N ALA A 46 4.65 12.57 -7.60
CA ALA A 46 4.07 11.88 -8.74
C ALA A 46 3.59 10.48 -8.32
N GLN A 47 2.55 10.00 -9.01
CA GLN A 47 1.97 8.69 -8.76
C GLN A 47 1.74 7.93 -10.08
N PRO A 48 2.66 7.03 -10.49
CA PRO A 48 2.51 6.30 -11.75
C PRO A 48 1.61 5.06 -11.63
N VAL A 49 1.16 4.67 -10.42
CA VAL A 49 0.41 3.43 -10.19
C VAL A 49 -1.10 3.69 -10.18
N ARG A 50 -1.86 2.88 -10.93
CA ARG A 50 -3.34 2.90 -10.98
C ARG A 50 -3.94 1.68 -10.30
N GLY A 51 -5.16 1.81 -9.77
CA GLY A 51 -5.88 0.71 -9.10
C GLY A 51 -5.49 0.47 -7.63
N THR A 52 -4.80 1.43 -6.99
CA THR A 52 -4.39 1.32 -5.59
C THR A 52 -5.55 1.65 -4.63
N VAL A 53 -5.31 1.57 -3.32
CA VAL A 53 -6.24 2.16 -2.33
C VAL A 53 -6.55 3.62 -2.64
N CYS A 54 -7.79 4.03 -2.34
CA CYS A 54 -8.26 5.39 -2.56
C CYS A 54 -8.15 6.21 -1.27
N PHE A 55 -7.49 7.37 -1.37
CA PHE A 55 -7.40 8.34 -0.28
C PHE A 55 -8.50 9.40 -0.41
N ASP A 56 -9.22 9.65 0.67
CA ASP A 56 -10.18 10.74 0.84
C ASP A 56 -9.87 11.47 2.16
N GLY A 57 -8.93 12.40 2.08
CA GLY A 57 -8.28 12.98 3.25
C GLY A 57 -7.66 11.88 4.13
N PRO A 58 -8.03 11.77 5.42
CA PRO A 58 -7.51 10.73 6.32
C PRO A 58 -8.15 9.35 6.10
N ARG A 59 -9.16 9.23 5.22
CA ARG A 59 -9.84 7.96 4.97
C ARG A 59 -9.14 7.20 3.86
N ILE A 60 -8.79 5.95 4.15
CA ILE A 60 -8.26 5.00 3.16
C ILE A 60 -9.37 4.00 2.83
N ARG A 61 -9.73 3.90 1.56
CA ARG A 61 -10.71 2.94 1.05
C ARG A 61 -10.00 1.86 0.25
N VAL A 62 -10.18 0.63 0.69
CA VAL A 62 -9.75 -0.57 -0.03
C VAL A 62 -10.84 -0.93 -1.04
N GLY A 63 -10.46 -1.12 -2.31
CA GLY A 63 -11.40 -1.50 -3.37
C GLY A 63 -11.69 -3.01 -3.42
N ASP A 64 -12.66 -3.40 -4.25
CA ASP A 64 -13.12 -4.79 -4.38
C ASP A 64 -12.39 -5.59 -5.48
N ALA A 65 -11.42 -4.98 -6.16
CA ALA A 65 -10.64 -5.64 -7.20
C ALA A 65 -9.77 -6.77 -6.62
N PRO A 66 -9.53 -7.86 -7.36
CA PRO A 66 -8.73 -8.98 -6.86
C PRO A 66 -7.26 -8.60 -6.62
N GLY A 67 -6.62 -9.30 -5.69
CA GLY A 67 -5.23 -9.05 -5.33
C GLY A 67 -5.06 -7.71 -4.64
N LEU A 68 -4.07 -6.91 -5.09
CA LEU A 68 -3.83 -5.54 -4.61
C LEU A 68 -4.60 -4.48 -5.42
N GLY A 69 -5.47 -4.89 -6.34
CA GLY A 69 -6.24 -3.98 -7.20
C GLY A 69 -5.45 -3.24 -8.28
N ILE A 70 -4.13 -3.43 -8.38
CA ILE A 70 -3.27 -2.70 -9.32
C ILE A 70 -3.70 -2.96 -10.77
N GLU A 71 -4.05 -1.87 -11.48
CA GLU A 71 -4.53 -1.90 -12.86
C GLU A 71 -3.40 -1.64 -13.86
N ALA A 72 -2.52 -0.68 -13.57
CA ALA A 72 -1.45 -0.27 -14.46
C ALA A 72 -0.32 0.44 -13.71
N ILE A 73 0.88 0.42 -14.30
CA ILE A 73 2.03 1.23 -13.89
C ILE A 73 2.49 2.03 -15.10
N GLU A 74 2.34 3.35 -15.03
CA GLU A 74 2.73 4.27 -16.11
C GLU A 74 4.25 4.25 -16.29
N GLY A 75 4.70 4.09 -17.54
CA GLY A 75 6.12 4.04 -17.86
C GLY A 75 6.82 2.72 -17.49
N LEU A 76 6.07 1.65 -17.17
CA LEU A 76 6.67 0.34 -16.91
C LEU A 76 7.46 -0.15 -18.12
N GLN A 77 8.76 -0.41 -17.92
CA GLN A 77 9.65 -1.01 -18.90
C GLN A 77 10.10 -2.37 -18.41
N TRP A 78 9.90 -3.39 -19.25
CA TRP A 78 10.40 -4.73 -18.96
C TRP A 78 11.88 -4.82 -19.31
N LEU A 79 12.68 -5.28 -18.36
CA LEU A 79 14.08 -5.62 -18.63
C LEU A 79 14.13 -6.81 -19.58
N SER A 80 14.93 -6.68 -20.63
CA SER A 80 15.16 -7.79 -21.56
C SER A 80 15.97 -8.89 -20.87
N ALA A 81 15.90 -10.12 -21.40
CA ALA A 81 16.53 -11.28 -20.77
C ALA A 81 18.08 -11.17 -20.63
N GLY A 82 18.72 -10.22 -21.33
CA GLY A 82 20.17 -9.99 -21.29
C GLY A 82 20.65 -8.90 -20.33
N GLU A 83 19.75 -8.21 -19.62
CA GLU A 83 20.08 -7.04 -18.77
C GLU A 83 20.04 -7.35 -17.26
N ARG A 84 19.97 -8.62 -16.89
CA ARG A 84 20.00 -9.08 -15.50
C ARG A 84 21.42 -9.50 -15.15
N GLU A 85 22.26 -8.54 -14.78
CA GLU A 85 23.52 -8.80 -14.04
C GLU A 85 23.24 -9.11 -12.57
#